data_AF-A0A837G2P9-F1
#
_entry.id   AF-A0A837G2P9-F1
#
_cell.length_a   1.000
_cell.length_b   1.000
_cell.length_c   1.000
_cell.angle_alpha   90.00
_cell.angle_beta   90.00
_cell.angle_gamma   90.00
#
_symmetry.space_group_name_H-M   'P 1'
#
loop_
_entity.id
_entity.type
_entity.pdbx_description
1 polymer ?
#
loop_
_entity_poly.entity_id
_entity_poly.type
_entity_poly.pdbx_seq_one_letter_code
_entity_poly.pdbx_strand_id
1 'polypeptide(L)'
;MEHQGKTSVVFDYTSFLGASCSKKWTFLEAMSTFAPIFSLAWKSTIKETVSAEDRLWDQAMKSLSASRSDESNILTLMQLARSEGIEELKLVMPYELELEQIEKLRTRSNTHIESHQQDELIITF
;
A
#
# COMPACT_ATOMS: atom_id res chain seq x y z
N MET A 1 -11.32 -20.71 19.87
CA MET A 1 -12.24 -19.68 19.34
C MET A 1 -11.36 -18.69 18.61
N GLU A 2 -11.53 -18.64 17.29
CA GLU A 2 -11.17 -17.57 16.36
C GLU A 2 -9.74 -16.99 16.46
N HIS A 3 -8.84 -17.50 15.62
CA HIS A 3 -7.63 -16.76 15.24
C HIS A 3 -8.10 -15.46 14.58
N GLN A 4 -7.98 -14.31 15.26
CA GLN A 4 -8.05 -13.01 14.59
C GLN A 4 -6.97 -13.03 13.51
N GLY A 5 -7.40 -13.17 12.26
CA GLY A 5 -6.51 -13.23 11.11
C GLY A 5 -5.71 -11.93 11.04
N LYS A 6 -4.39 -12.05 10.92
CA LYS A 6 -3.50 -10.91 10.70
C LYS A 6 -4.00 -10.10 9.50
N THR A 7 -4.05 -8.77 9.62
CA THR A 7 -4.38 -7.91 8.49
C THR A 7 -3.23 -7.94 7.49
N SER A 8 -3.30 -8.85 6.53
CA SER A 8 -2.32 -9.04 5.46
C SER A 8 -2.84 -8.45 4.15
N VAL A 9 -2.01 -7.67 3.47
CA VAL A 9 -2.35 -6.99 2.20
C VAL A 9 -1.32 -7.36 1.15
N VAL A 10 -1.80 -7.64 -0.06
CA VAL A 10 -0.94 -7.77 -1.25
C VAL A 10 -0.94 -6.44 -1.98
N PHE A 11 0.23 -5.92 -2.31
CA PHE A 11 0.39 -4.70 -3.08
C PHE A 11 1.22 -5.00 -4.34
N ASP A 12 0.56 -4.98 -5.49
CA ASP A 12 1.20 -5.11 -6.79
C ASP A 12 1.76 -3.75 -7.23
N TYR A 13 3.08 -3.60 -7.09
CA TYR A 13 3.79 -2.39 -7.44
C TYR A 13 3.84 -2.16 -8.96
N THR A 14 3.81 -3.22 -9.77
CA THR A 14 3.74 -3.13 -11.24
C THR A 14 2.43 -2.48 -11.67
N SER A 15 1.32 -3.01 -11.15
CA SER A 15 -0.01 -2.45 -11.38
C SER A 15 -0.10 -1.00 -10.90
N PHE A 16 0.52 -0.70 -9.76
CA PHE A 16 0.58 0.66 -9.21
C PHE A 16 1.33 1.63 -10.14
N LEU A 17 2.49 1.24 -10.68
CA LEU A 17 3.24 2.08 -11.62
C LEU A 17 2.44 2.35 -12.90
N GLY A 18 1.79 1.32 -13.45
CA GLY A 18 0.90 1.47 -14.60
C GLY A 18 -0.25 2.44 -14.32
N ALA A 19 -0.92 2.28 -13.18
CA ALA A 19 -2.00 3.15 -12.73
C ALA A 19 -1.54 4.58 -12.41
N SER A 20 -0.31 4.76 -11.94
CA SER A 20 0.30 6.08 -11.67
C SER A 20 0.58 6.87 -12.94
N CYS A 21 0.90 6.19 -14.05
CA CYS A 21 1.09 6.80 -15.36
C CYS A 21 -0.23 7.13 -16.07
N SER A 22 -1.25 6.27 -15.92
CA SER A 22 -2.59 6.55 -16.44
C SER A 22 -3.34 7.45 -15.46
N LYS A 23 -3.44 8.74 -15.77
CA LYS A 23 -4.32 9.65 -15.01
C LYS A 23 -5.69 8.97 -14.77
N LYS A 24 -6.13 8.99 -13.50
CA LYS A 24 -7.47 8.63 -12.96
C LYS A 24 -7.56 7.13 -12.60
N TRP A 25 -7.87 6.69 -11.38
CA TRP A 25 -8.90 7.19 -10.46
C TRP A 25 -10.28 7.42 -11.09
N THR A 26 -10.53 6.92 -12.31
CA THR A 26 -11.80 7.16 -13.03
C THR A 26 -13.00 6.51 -12.33
N PHE A 27 -12.78 5.71 -11.28
CA PHE A 27 -13.82 4.93 -10.62
C PHE A 27 -14.18 5.39 -9.19
N LEU A 28 -13.28 6.07 -8.45
CA LEU A 28 -13.73 6.87 -7.30
C LEU A 28 -14.54 8.10 -7.78
N GLU A 29 -14.27 8.56 -9.01
CA GLU A 29 -15.10 9.51 -9.76
C GLU A 29 -16.51 8.98 -10.08
N ALA A 30 -16.74 7.66 -10.15
CA ALA A 30 -18.05 7.09 -10.46
C ALA A 30 -18.87 6.70 -9.21
N MET A 31 -18.22 6.44 -8.06
CA MET A 31 -18.90 6.05 -6.82
C MET A 31 -19.13 7.20 -5.82
N SER A 32 -18.45 8.35 -5.98
CA SER A 32 -18.78 9.59 -5.25
C SER A 32 -20.03 10.30 -5.79
N THR A 33 -20.51 9.94 -6.99
CA THR A 33 -21.67 10.56 -7.65
C THR A 33 -23.01 10.27 -6.96
N PHE A 34 -23.06 9.31 -6.02
CA PHE A 34 -24.24 8.97 -5.21
C PHE A 34 -24.10 9.37 -3.73
N ALA A 35 -23.30 10.39 -3.41
CA ALA A 35 -23.16 10.87 -2.02
C ALA A 35 -24.12 12.04 -1.70
N PRO A 36 -25.19 11.85 -0.89
CA PRO A 36 -25.92 12.97 -0.32
C PRO A 36 -25.06 13.68 0.74
N ILE A 37 -25.18 15.00 0.80
CA ILE A 37 -24.31 15.92 1.53
C ILE A 37 -24.40 15.73 3.06
N PHE A 38 -23.65 14.85 3.76
CA PHE A 38 -23.50 14.97 5.23
C PHE A 38 -22.18 14.39 5.83
N SER A 39 -21.38 15.30 6.39
CA SER A 39 -20.64 15.27 7.67
C SER A 39 -19.57 14.19 7.98
N LEU A 40 -18.62 14.61 8.84
CA LEU A 40 -17.41 13.96 9.36
C LEU A 40 -17.59 12.49 9.84
N ALA A 41 -18.82 12.08 10.19
CA ALA A 41 -19.13 10.70 10.56
C ALA A 41 -19.02 9.71 9.39
N TRP A 42 -19.27 10.14 8.16
CA TRP A 42 -19.14 9.27 6.99
C TRP A 42 -17.67 8.91 6.71
N LYS A 43 -16.72 9.80 7.01
CA LYS A 43 -15.29 9.52 6.78
C LYS A 43 -14.78 8.36 7.66
N SER A 44 -15.29 8.25 8.88
CA SER A 44 -15.04 7.13 9.80
C SER A 44 -15.74 5.85 9.36
N THR A 45 -17.02 5.93 8.94
CA THR A 45 -17.76 4.76 8.45
C THR A 45 -17.20 4.22 7.12
N ILE A 46 -16.74 5.10 6.21
CA ILE A 46 -16.05 4.70 4.98
C ILE A 46 -14.75 3.96 5.31
N LYS A 47 -13.98 4.44 6.30
CA LYS A 47 -12.78 3.71 6.74
C LYS A 47 -13.10 2.30 7.24
N GLU A 48 -14.27 2.09 7.83
CA GLU A 48 -14.73 0.77 8.26
C GLU A 48 -15.31 -0.08 7.11
N THR A 49 -15.86 0.53 6.04
CA THR A 49 -16.40 -0.20 4.87
C THR A 49 -15.40 -0.42 3.74
N VAL A 50 -14.32 0.36 3.68
CA VAL A 50 -13.27 0.29 2.65
C VAL A 50 -12.13 -0.56 3.20
N SER A 51 -11.66 -1.53 2.43
CA SER A 51 -10.63 -2.47 2.88
C SER A 51 -9.31 -1.76 3.19
N ALA A 52 -8.46 -2.35 4.05
CA ALA A 52 -7.13 -1.78 4.33
C ALA A 52 -6.28 -1.66 3.05
N GLU A 53 -6.47 -2.58 2.10
CA GLU A 53 -5.87 -2.57 0.77
C GLU A 53 -6.29 -1.34 -0.04
N ASP A 54 -7.60 -1.07 -0.15
CA ASP A 54 -8.11 0.10 -0.89
C ASP A 54 -7.61 1.42 -0.29
N ARG A 55 -7.55 1.52 1.04
CA ARG A 55 -7.04 2.72 1.73
C ARG A 55 -5.55 2.89 1.51
N LEU A 56 -4.78 1.80 1.57
CA LEU A 56 -3.34 1.81 1.26
C LEU A 56 -3.10 2.26 -0.18
N TRP A 57 -3.87 1.73 -1.13
CA TRP A 57 -3.77 2.07 -2.55
C TRP A 57 -4.08 3.55 -2.82
N ASP A 58 -5.16 4.09 -2.25
CA ASP A 58 -5.52 5.50 -2.39
C ASP A 58 -4.43 6.43 -1.80
N GLN A 59 -3.84 6.07 -0.66
CA GLN A 59 -2.75 6.85 -0.07
C GLN A 59 -1.45 6.74 -0.87
N ALA A 60 -1.15 5.55 -1.39
CA ALA A 60 0.01 5.29 -2.25
C ALA A 60 -0.05 6.16 -3.51
N MET A 61 -1.21 6.23 -4.18
CA MET A 61 -1.44 7.09 -5.35
C MET A 61 -1.24 8.59 -5.07
N LYS A 62 -1.40 9.03 -3.82
CA LYS A 62 -1.21 10.43 -3.41
C LYS A 62 0.22 10.74 -2.96
N SER A 63 0.97 9.73 -2.53
CA SER A 63 2.22 9.92 -1.77
C SER A 63 3.47 9.40 -2.48
N LEU A 64 3.31 8.41 -3.36
CA LEU A 64 4.39 7.84 -4.16
C LEU A 64 4.55 8.65 -5.45
N SER A 65 5.76 8.63 -6.01
CA SER A 65 6.05 9.36 -7.26
C SER A 65 7.03 8.59 -8.12
N ALA A 66 6.74 8.54 -9.43
CA ALA A 66 7.68 8.01 -10.43
C ALA A 66 8.99 8.81 -10.53
N SER A 67 9.05 10.02 -9.96
CA SER A 67 10.29 10.82 -9.88
C SER A 67 11.19 10.48 -8.68
N ARG A 68 10.73 9.63 -7.76
CA ARG A 68 11.50 9.15 -6.61
C ARG A 68 12.04 7.75 -6.90
N SER A 69 13.13 7.37 -6.23
CA SER A 69 13.62 6.00 -6.29
C SER A 69 12.60 5.03 -5.72
N ASP A 70 12.60 3.80 -6.23
CA ASP A 70 11.70 2.75 -5.74
C ASP A 70 11.95 2.44 -4.26
N GLU A 71 13.20 2.46 -3.78
CA GLU A 71 13.50 2.40 -2.34
C GLU A 71 12.74 3.48 -1.55
N SER A 72 12.76 4.73 -2.04
CA SER A 72 12.10 5.85 -1.36
C SER A 72 10.58 5.71 -1.37
N ASN A 73 10.03 5.20 -2.47
CA ASN A 73 8.61 4.92 -2.61
C ASN A 73 8.19 3.79 -1.69
N ILE A 74 8.92 2.68 -1.67
CA ILE A 74 8.63 1.53 -0.81
C ILE A 74 8.69 1.91 0.67
N LEU A 75 9.67 2.73 1.10
CA LEU A 75 9.68 3.25 2.48
C LEU A 75 8.42 4.04 2.83
N THR A 76 7.96 4.90 1.92
CA THR A 76 6.70 5.62 2.10
C THR A 76 5.52 4.63 2.15
N LEU A 77 5.46 3.64 1.25
CA LEU A 77 4.42 2.61 1.24
C LEU A 77 4.36 1.83 2.57
N MET A 78 5.51 1.43 3.12
CA MET A 78 5.63 0.75 4.41
C MET A 78 5.16 1.63 5.59
N GLN A 79 5.35 2.94 5.52
CA GLN A 79 4.83 3.87 6.52
C GLN A 79 3.30 3.98 6.43
N LEU A 80 2.76 4.07 5.21
CA LEU A 80 1.32 4.10 4.99
C LEU A 80 0.66 2.81 5.48
N ALA A 81 1.24 1.64 5.18
CA ALA A 81 0.71 0.35 5.60
C ALA A 81 0.58 0.24 7.13
N ARG A 82 1.63 0.64 7.87
CA ARG A 82 1.58 0.72 9.34
C ARG A 82 0.51 1.68 9.85
N SER A 83 0.36 2.84 9.21
CA SER A 83 -0.66 3.82 9.62
C SER A 83 -2.09 3.32 9.44
N GLU A 84 -2.29 2.35 8.54
CA GLU A 84 -3.58 1.71 8.27
C GLU A 84 -3.80 0.41 9.06
N GLY A 85 -2.87 0.05 9.96
CA GLY A 85 -2.97 -1.12 10.83
C GLY A 85 -2.71 -2.45 10.10
N ILE A 86 -1.97 -2.42 9.00
CA ILE A 86 -1.54 -3.62 8.27
C ILE A 86 -0.38 -4.26 9.03
N GLU A 87 -0.49 -5.55 9.32
CA GLU A 87 0.53 -6.32 10.05
C GLU A 87 1.52 -7.00 9.10
N GLU A 88 1.06 -7.34 7.90
CA GLU A 88 1.86 -7.97 6.87
C GLU A 88 1.56 -7.36 5.50
N LEU A 89 2.61 -6.97 4.77
CA LEU A 89 2.52 -6.46 3.42
C LEU A 89 3.32 -7.38 2.49
N LYS A 90 2.62 -8.07 1.60
CA LYS A 90 3.23 -8.77 0.47
C LYS A 90 3.37 -7.79 -0.69
N LEU A 91 4.60 -7.42 -1.02
CA LEU A 91 4.93 -6.52 -2.12
C LEU A 91 5.38 -7.32 -3.34
N VAL A 92 4.68 -7.16 -4.46
CA VAL A 92 5.04 -7.76 -5.76
C VAL A 92 5.66 -6.69 -6.64
N MET A 93 6.91 -6.89 -7.03
CA MET A 93 7.70 -5.91 -7.78
C MET A 93 7.73 -6.26 -9.28
N PRO A 94 7.85 -5.27 -10.18
CA PRO A 94 8.07 -5.52 -11.62
C PRO A 94 9.45 -6.12 -11.94
N TYR A 95 10.36 -6.12 -10.97
CA TYR A 95 11.73 -6.61 -11.05
C TYR A 95 12.24 -6.94 -9.65
N GLU A 96 13.27 -7.78 -9.56
CA GLU A 96 13.93 -8.12 -8.30
C GLU A 96 14.65 -6.90 -7.69
N LEU A 97 14.45 -6.64 -6.40
CA LEU A 97 15.23 -5.62 -5.70
C LEU A 97 16.65 -6.14 -5.41
N GLU A 98 17.62 -5.26 -5.60
CA GLU A 98 19.00 -5.55 -5.22
C GLU A 98 19.11 -5.73 -3.70
N LEU A 99 19.98 -6.65 -3.26
CA LEU A 99 20.20 -6.92 -1.83
C LEU A 99 20.52 -5.65 -1.04
N GLU A 100 21.30 -4.72 -1.61
CA GLU A 100 21.62 -3.44 -0.99
C GLU A 100 20.36 -2.59 -0.73
N GLN A 101 19.40 -2.60 -1.65
CA GLN A 101 18.13 -1.89 -1.49
C GLN A 101 17.31 -2.52 -0.36
N ILE A 102 17.24 -3.86 -0.30
CA ILE A 102 16.52 -4.59 0.76
C ILE A 102 17.14 -4.29 2.14
N GLU A 103 18.47 -4.29 2.26
CA GLU A 103 19.14 -3.94 3.52
C GLU A 103 18.88 -2.50 3.95
N LYS A 104 18.87 -1.55 3.00
CA LYS A 104 18.51 -0.15 3.27
C LYS A 104 17.06 -0.04 3.75
N LEU A 105 16.13 -0.74 3.09
CA LEU A 105 14.73 -0.78 3.52
C LEU A 105 14.62 -1.30 4.95
N ARG A 106 15.24 -2.44 5.26
CA ARG A 106 15.22 -3.05 6.60
C ARG A 106 15.77 -2.11 7.66
N THR A 107 16.95 -1.55 7.41
CA THR A 107 17.65 -0.65 8.35
C THR A 107 16.84 0.63 8.62
N ARG A 108 16.25 1.23 7.58
CA ARG A 108 15.53 2.51 7.71
C ARG A 108 14.11 2.37 8.26
N SER A 109 13.50 1.20 8.08
CA SER A 109 12.11 0.95 8.49
C SER A 109 12.00 0.23 9.84
N ASN A 110 13.06 -0.41 10.31
CA ASN A 110 13.09 -1.28 11.49
C ASN A 110 12.00 -2.37 11.45
N THR A 111 11.79 -2.97 10.28
CA THR A 111 10.81 -4.05 10.05
C THR A 111 11.49 -5.31 9.55
N HIS A 112 10.83 -6.44 9.74
CA HIS A 112 11.28 -7.68 9.13
C HIS A 112 10.91 -7.69 7.65
N ILE A 113 11.86 -8.06 6.79
CA ILE A 113 11.68 -8.15 5.34
C ILE A 113 12.31 -9.46 4.87
N GLU A 114 11.48 -10.35 4.34
CA GLU A 114 11.89 -11.61 3.72
C GLU A 114 11.63 -11.57 2.22
N SER A 115 12.63 -11.96 1.43
CA SER A 115 12.43 -12.25 0.02
C SER A 115 11.85 -13.66 -0.10
N HIS A 116 10.69 -13.81 -0.73
CA HIS A 116 10.01 -15.11 -0.85
C HIS A 116 10.19 -15.73 -2.25
N GLN A 117 9.94 -14.94 -3.28
CA GLN A 117 10.23 -15.25 -4.68
C GLN A 117 11.09 -14.13 -5.27
N GLN A 118 11.60 -14.32 -6.48
CA GLN A 118 12.57 -13.42 -7.10
C GLN A 118 12.11 -11.94 -7.12
N ASP A 119 10.80 -11.70 -7.19
CA ASP A 119 10.16 -10.38 -7.26
C ASP A 119 9.15 -10.13 -6.13
N GLU A 120 9.09 -11.00 -5.13
CA GLU A 120 8.15 -10.90 -4.01
C GLU A 120 8.84 -10.67 -2.67
N LEU A 121 8.40 -9.64 -1.95
CA LEU A 121 8.86 -9.32 -0.60
C LEU A 121 7.71 -9.46 0.39
N ILE A 122 7.97 -10.15 1.49
CA ILE A 122 7.07 -10.22 2.65
C ILE A 122 7.61 -9.29 3.73
N ILE A 123 6.83 -8.28 4.08
CA ILE A 123 7.18 -7.29 5.08
C ILE A 123 6.27 -7.49 6.27
N THR A 124 6.84 -7.69 7.45
CA THR A 124 6.09 -7.83 8.71
C THR A 124 6.45 -6.67 9.64
N PHE A 125 5.42 -5.98 10.13
CA PHE A 125 5.55 -4.74 10.90
C PHE A 125 5.58 -4.94 12.41
#